data_AF-A0A381L1T4-F1
#
_entry.id   AF-A0A381L1T4-F1
#
_cell.length_a   1.000
_cell.length_b   1.000
_cell.length_c   1.000
_cell.angle_alpha   90.00
_cell.angle_beta   90.00
_cell.angle_gamma   90.00
#
_symmetry.space_group_name_H-M   'P 1'
#
loop_
_entity.id
_entity.type
_entity.pdbx_description
1 polymer ?
#
loop_
_entity_poly.entity_id
_entity_poly.type
_entity_poly.pdbx_seq_one_letter_code
_entity_poly.pdbx_strand_id
1 'polypeptide(L)'
;MLIEVEDVNFTETGVKDFPGTKPSASLQAANAHMRLILTLDKVINFIYPNNRVGTSANEAMAAVHVVDHGKVREIENDLWLWCQELPVSTHSSRSEEVHNYRTRQFLSLAYAHMQMMLYRPFLHFVSGNAFVDESKNKTSQACASAYFKVCQNVVQNVKDIQKRGIVIGLSWFMVCSP
;
A
#
# COMPACT_ATOMS: atom_id res chain seq x y z
N MET A 1 13.97 -15.07 -13.60
CA MET A 1 14.21 -13.71 -13.09
C MET A 1 13.79 -12.77 -14.20
N LEU A 2 12.65 -12.08 -14.07
CA LEU A 2 12.26 -11.06 -15.05
C LEU A 2 13.27 -9.91 -14.96
N ILE A 3 13.91 -9.59 -16.07
CA ILE A 3 14.90 -8.51 -16.15
C ILE A 3 14.10 -7.21 -16.33
N GLU A 4 14.30 -6.25 -15.42
CA GLU A 4 13.71 -4.92 -15.53
C GLU A 4 14.49 -4.14 -16.59
N VAL A 5 13.85 -3.83 -17.71
CA VAL A 5 14.45 -3.11 -18.85
C VAL A 5 13.69 -1.81 -19.07
N GLU A 6 14.40 -0.69 -19.21
CA GLU A 6 13.78 0.61 -19.52
C GLU A 6 13.25 0.66 -20.95
N ASP A 7 12.11 1.35 -21.16
CA ASP A 7 11.50 1.57 -22.49
C ASP A 7 12.45 2.26 -23.48
N VAL A 8 13.38 3.08 -22.99
CA VAL A 8 14.41 3.77 -23.81
C VAL A 8 15.36 2.77 -24.48
N ASN A 9 15.44 1.53 -23.98
CA ASN A 9 16.26 0.47 -24.56
C ASN A 9 15.51 -0.36 -25.61
N PHE A 10 14.23 -0.09 -25.87
CA PHE A 10 13.48 -0.69 -26.96
C PHE A 10 13.65 0.16 -28.21
N THR A 11 14.53 -0.29 -29.12
CA THR A 11 14.63 0.28 -30.47
C THR A 11 13.96 -0.68 -31.47
N GLU A 12 13.53 -0.18 -32.64
CA GLU A 12 12.82 -0.93 -33.70
C GLU A 12 13.57 -2.20 -34.18
N THR A 13 14.87 -2.34 -33.84
CA THR A 13 15.75 -3.45 -34.19
C THR A 13 16.06 -4.43 -33.05
N GLY A 14 15.40 -4.31 -31.88
CA GLY A 14 15.53 -5.22 -30.73
C GLY A 14 15.99 -4.55 -29.44
N VAL A 15 15.93 -5.31 -28.34
CA VAL A 15 16.42 -4.89 -27.01
C VAL A 15 17.95 -4.81 -27.06
N LYS A 16 18.53 -3.63 -26.82
CA LYS A 16 19.98 -3.54 -26.63
C LYS A 16 20.35 -4.25 -25.33
N ASP A 17 21.05 -5.39 -25.45
CA ASP A 17 21.69 -6.06 -24.34
C ASP A 17 22.77 -5.14 -23.73
N PHE A 18 22.41 -4.40 -22.68
CA PHE A 18 23.38 -3.80 -21.78
C PHE A 18 23.58 -4.75 -20.58
N PRO A 19 24.80 -5.24 -20.32
CA PRO A 19 25.03 -6.08 -19.16
C PRO A 19 24.99 -5.21 -17.90
N GLY A 20 23.98 -5.42 -17.06
CA GLY A 20 24.06 -5.11 -15.63
C GLY A 20 23.84 -3.66 -15.19
N THR A 21 23.20 -2.80 -15.98
CA THR A 21 22.84 -1.47 -15.52
C THR A 21 21.62 -1.56 -14.59
N LYS A 22 21.77 -1.16 -13.32
CA LYS A 22 20.64 -1.08 -12.39
C LYS A 22 19.55 -0.18 -13.01
N PRO A 23 18.27 -0.59 -13.01
CA PRO A 23 17.18 0.22 -13.56
C PRO A 23 17.15 1.61 -12.90
N SER A 24 16.70 2.65 -13.60
CA SER A 24 16.61 3.99 -12.99
C SER A 24 15.75 3.99 -11.72
N ALA A 25 16.03 4.92 -10.81
CA ALA A 25 15.26 5.07 -9.56
C ALA A 25 13.76 5.30 -9.82
N SER A 26 13.42 5.97 -10.92
CA SER A 26 12.03 6.20 -11.33
C SER A 26 11.35 4.90 -11.79
N LEU A 27 12.02 4.06 -12.58
CA LEU A 27 11.48 2.76 -13.00
C LEU A 27 11.31 1.82 -11.81
N GLN A 28 12.31 1.75 -10.93
CA GLN A 28 12.22 0.94 -9.72
C GLN A 28 11.06 1.36 -8.81
N ALA A 29 10.79 2.67 -8.72
CA ALA A 29 9.65 3.19 -7.97
C ALA A 29 8.31 2.86 -8.63
N ALA A 30 8.21 2.96 -9.96
CA ALA A 30 7.02 2.57 -10.70
C ALA A 30 6.72 1.07 -10.52
N ASN A 31 7.74 0.21 -10.61
CA ASN A 31 7.59 -1.23 -10.40
C ASN A 31 7.21 -1.55 -8.94
N ALA A 32 7.83 -0.88 -7.96
CA ALA A 32 7.41 -0.98 -6.56
C ALA A 32 5.94 -0.59 -6.38
N HIS A 33 5.51 0.52 -6.98
CA HIS A 33 4.12 0.96 -6.92
C HIS A 33 3.17 -0.03 -7.62
N MET A 34 3.54 -0.59 -8.77
CA MET A 34 2.73 -1.58 -9.47
C MET A 34 2.56 -2.87 -8.64
N ARG A 35 3.60 -3.33 -7.95
CA ARG A 35 3.49 -4.44 -6.99
C ARG A 35 2.48 -4.14 -5.87
N LEU A 36 2.44 -2.91 -5.34
CA LEU A 36 1.40 -2.52 -4.37
C LEU A 36 -0.01 -2.57 -4.97
N ILE A 37 -0.19 -2.12 -6.21
CA ILE A 37 -1.49 -2.15 -6.89
C ILE A 37 -1.97 -3.60 -7.06
N LEU A 38 -1.08 -4.54 -7.40
CA LEU A 38 -1.43 -5.96 -7.49
C LEU A 38 -1.84 -6.53 -6.12
N THR A 39 -1.20 -6.10 -5.04
CA THR A 39 -1.63 -6.45 -3.67
C THR A 39 -2.96 -5.79 -3.30
N LEU A 40 -3.24 -4.57 -3.77
CA LEU A 40 -4.53 -3.90 -3.58
C LEU A 40 -5.67 -4.72 -4.18
N ASP A 41 -5.47 -5.29 -5.36
CA ASP A 41 -6.48 -6.14 -6.00
C ASP A 41 -6.85 -7.33 -5.10
N LYS A 42 -5.87 -7.95 -4.43
CA LYS A 42 -6.13 -8.97 -3.40
C LYS A 42 -6.98 -8.40 -2.26
N VAL A 43 -6.61 -7.23 -1.73
CA VAL A 43 -7.37 -6.57 -0.66
C VAL A 43 -8.82 -6.33 -1.09
N ILE A 44 -9.05 -5.78 -2.29
CA ILE A 44 -10.40 -5.53 -2.81
C ILE A 44 -11.18 -6.84 -2.92
N ASN A 45 -10.61 -7.87 -3.53
CA ASN A 45 -11.30 -9.15 -3.73
C ASN A 45 -11.60 -9.89 -2.41
N PHE A 46 -10.68 -9.86 -1.44
CA PHE A 46 -10.85 -10.60 -0.18
C PHE A 46 -11.62 -9.82 0.89
N ILE A 47 -11.37 -8.52 1.00
CA ILE A 47 -11.94 -7.67 2.06
C ILE A 47 -13.24 -7.00 1.61
N TYR A 48 -13.36 -6.68 0.32
CA TYR A 48 -14.50 -6.00 -0.29
C TYR A 48 -15.09 -6.79 -1.46
N PRO A 49 -15.49 -8.06 -1.26
CA PRO A 49 -15.97 -8.88 -2.37
C PRO A 49 -17.24 -8.25 -2.98
N ASN A 50 -17.24 -8.16 -4.31
CA ASN A 50 -18.27 -7.44 -5.09
C ASN A 50 -19.64 -8.16 -5.11
N ASN A 51 -19.73 -9.34 -4.51
CA ASN A 51 -20.92 -10.19 -4.42
C ASN A 51 -21.97 -9.73 -3.39
N ARG A 52 -21.79 -8.53 -2.79
CA ARG A 52 -22.72 -7.94 -1.82
C ARG A 52 -23.95 -7.28 -2.47
N VAL A 53 -24.03 -7.27 -3.80
CA VAL A 53 -25.20 -6.79 -4.55
C VAL A 53 -26.30 -7.84 -4.46
N GLY A 54 -27.09 -7.79 -3.39
CA GLY A 54 -28.29 -8.63 -3.20
C GLY A 54 -28.55 -9.10 -1.77
N THR A 55 -27.62 -8.89 -0.84
CA THR A 55 -27.75 -9.35 0.55
C THR A 55 -28.40 -8.26 1.41
N SER A 56 -29.35 -8.63 2.27
CA SER A 56 -30.05 -7.67 3.14
C SER A 56 -29.05 -6.94 4.07
N ALA A 57 -29.36 -5.72 4.51
CA ALA A 57 -28.47 -4.91 5.35
C ALA A 57 -27.98 -5.66 6.62
N ASN A 58 -28.81 -6.56 7.17
CA ASN A 58 -28.45 -7.41 8.31
C ASN A 58 -27.45 -8.52 7.95
N GLU A 59 -27.57 -9.13 6.78
CA GLU A 59 -26.64 -10.17 6.32
C GLU A 59 -25.31 -9.59 5.84
N ALA A 60 -25.31 -8.37 5.29
CA ALA A 60 -24.09 -7.62 5.00
C ALA A 60 -23.30 -7.29 6.27
N MET A 61 -24.00 -6.95 7.37
CA MET A 61 -23.40 -6.73 8.69
C MET A 61 -22.91 -8.04 9.34
N ALA A 62 -23.63 -9.15 9.14
CA ALA A 62 -23.18 -10.48 9.57
C ALA A 62 -21.98 -11.00 8.74
N ALA A 63 -21.89 -10.66 7.45
CA ALA A 63 -20.77 -11.01 6.58
C ALA A 63 -19.50 -10.17 6.87
N VAL A 64 -19.66 -8.92 7.35
CA VAL A 64 -18.54 -8.14 7.93
C VAL A 64 -17.96 -8.85 9.17
N HIS A 65 -18.73 -9.72 9.82
CA HIS A 65 -18.31 -10.47 11.00
C HIS A 65 -17.38 -11.66 10.70
N VAL A 66 -17.09 -11.95 9.42
CA VAL A 66 -16.20 -13.06 9.04
C VAL A 66 -15.16 -12.57 8.04
N VAL A 67 -14.42 -11.52 8.40
CA VAL A 67 -13.13 -11.28 7.73
C VAL A 67 -12.18 -12.38 8.18
N ASP A 68 -11.70 -13.19 7.24
CA ASP A 68 -10.73 -14.25 7.53
C ASP A 68 -9.39 -13.64 7.96
N HIS A 69 -9.07 -13.75 9.26
CA HIS A 69 -7.79 -13.29 9.82
C HIS A 69 -6.57 -13.98 9.19
N GLY A 70 -6.73 -15.19 8.66
CA GLY A 70 -5.68 -15.88 7.89
C GLY A 70 -5.33 -15.12 6.61
N LYS A 71 -6.35 -14.65 5.88
CA LYS A 71 -6.16 -13.83 4.67
C LYS A 71 -5.58 -12.46 4.97
N VAL A 72 -5.99 -11.84 6.08
CA VAL A 72 -5.35 -10.58 6.52
C VAL A 72 -3.86 -10.78 6.77
N ARG A 73 -3.47 -11.86 7.47
CA ARG A 73 -2.06 -12.17 7.73
C ARG A 73 -1.26 -12.45 6.46
N GLU A 74 -1.86 -13.13 5.49
CA GLU A 74 -1.26 -13.37 4.17
C GLU A 74 -0.91 -12.03 3.49
N ILE A 75 -1.87 -11.09 3.46
CA ILE A 75 -1.67 -9.76 2.88
C ILE A 75 -0.65 -8.94 3.69
N GLU A 76 -0.67 -9.02 5.02
CA GLU A 76 0.34 -8.37 5.87
C GLU A 76 1.76 -8.87 5.57
N ASN A 77 1.91 -10.17 5.31
CA ASN A 77 3.18 -10.74 4.91
C ASN A 77 3.63 -10.26 3.52
N ASP A 78 2.71 -10.18 2.55
CA ASP A 78 3.00 -9.60 1.24
C ASP A 78 3.45 -8.13 1.35
N LEU A 79 2.78 -7.35 2.19
CA LEU A 79 3.13 -5.95 2.48
C LEU A 79 4.50 -5.83 3.16
N TRP A 80 4.82 -6.76 4.07
CA TRP A 80 6.13 -6.81 4.71
C TRP A 80 7.25 -7.14 3.71
N LEU A 81 7.04 -8.15 2.86
CA LEU A 81 7.99 -8.51 1.80
C LEU A 81 8.20 -7.33 0.83
N TRP A 82 7.12 -6.66 0.45
CA TRP A 82 7.21 -5.48 -0.40
C TRP A 82 8.10 -4.38 0.22
N CYS A 83 7.99 -4.13 1.53
CA CYS A 83 8.85 -3.16 2.23
C CYS A 83 10.33 -3.53 2.15
N GLN A 84 10.65 -4.83 2.22
CA GLN A 84 12.03 -5.34 2.16
C GLN A 84 12.62 -5.28 0.76
N GLU A 85 11.79 -5.36 -0.28
CA GLU A 85 12.18 -5.25 -1.68
C GLU A 85 12.32 -3.81 -2.18
N LEU A 86 12.08 -2.81 -1.32
CA LEU A 86 12.23 -1.42 -1.70
C LEU A 86 13.69 -1.08 -1.99
N PRO A 87 13.96 -0.39 -3.11
CA PRO A 87 15.32 -0.07 -3.50
C PRO A 87 15.97 0.90 -2.51
N VAL A 88 17.17 0.55 -2.06
CA VAL A 88 18.01 1.45 -1.25
C VAL A 88 18.67 2.45 -2.19
N SER A 89 18.23 3.70 -2.14
CA SER A 89 18.81 4.78 -2.92
C SER A 89 20.21 5.14 -2.38
N THR A 90 21.26 4.87 -3.15
CA THR A 90 22.61 5.42 -2.92
C THR A 90 22.71 6.75 -3.66
N HIS A 91 22.88 7.85 -2.95
CA HIS A 91 22.81 9.20 -3.53
C HIS A 91 24.17 9.69 -4.03
N SER A 92 24.20 10.31 -5.22
CA SER A 92 25.41 10.96 -5.75
C SER A 92 25.29 12.48 -5.86
N SER A 93 24.06 13.03 -5.88
CA SER A 93 23.81 14.47 -6.01
C SER A 93 22.61 15.01 -5.19
N ARG A 94 22.60 16.33 -4.89
CA ARG A 94 21.51 17.01 -4.16
C ARG A 94 20.16 16.96 -4.88
N SER A 95 20.15 17.00 -6.22
CA SER A 95 18.90 16.90 -7.00
C SER A 95 18.30 15.50 -6.91
N GLU A 96 19.15 14.47 -6.98
CA GLU A 96 18.73 13.07 -6.77
C GLU A 96 18.19 12.86 -5.36
N GLU A 97 18.75 13.51 -4.33
CA GLU A 97 18.23 13.43 -2.96
C GLU A 97 16.79 13.93 -2.86
N VAL A 98 16.46 15.06 -3.49
CA VAL A 98 15.09 15.62 -3.48
C VAL A 98 14.11 14.70 -4.22
N HIS A 99 14.49 14.19 -5.39
CA HIS A 99 13.67 13.25 -6.16
C HIS A 99 13.43 11.95 -5.39
N ASN A 100 14.49 11.34 -4.86
CA ASN A 100 14.38 10.11 -4.07
C ASN A 100 13.55 10.31 -2.81
N TYR A 101 13.69 11.47 -2.14
CA TYR A 101 12.83 11.80 -0.99
C TYR A 101 11.36 11.85 -1.40
N ARG A 102 11.01 12.56 -2.48
CA ARG A 102 9.62 12.63 -2.98
C ARG A 102 9.08 11.24 -3.31
N THR A 103 9.85 10.43 -4.03
CA THR A 103 9.50 9.06 -4.38
C THR A 103 9.28 8.19 -3.15
N ARG A 104 10.15 8.27 -2.15
CA ARG A 104 9.98 7.55 -0.88
C ARG A 104 8.71 7.97 -0.14
N GLN A 105 8.41 9.26 -0.10
CA GLN A 105 7.19 9.76 0.52
C GLN A 105 5.93 9.28 -0.23
N PHE A 106 5.96 9.31 -1.56
CA PHE A 106 4.88 8.77 -2.38
C PHE A 106 4.63 7.29 -2.10
N LEU A 107 5.68 6.46 -2.12
CA LEU A 107 5.57 5.03 -1.81
C LEU A 107 5.09 4.78 -0.37
N SER A 108 5.52 5.61 0.59
CA SER A 108 5.04 5.54 1.98
C SER A 108 3.55 5.85 2.10
N LEU A 109 3.06 6.86 1.37
CA LEU A 109 1.63 7.20 1.35
C LEU A 109 0.79 6.11 0.65
N ALA A 110 1.26 5.57 -0.47
CA ALA A 110 0.62 4.45 -1.16
C ALA A 110 0.53 3.21 -0.26
N TYR A 111 1.62 2.89 0.45
CA TYR A 111 1.64 1.82 1.44
C TYR A 111 0.66 2.06 2.59
N ALA A 112 0.63 3.27 3.14
CA ALA A 112 -0.32 3.60 4.21
C ALA A 112 -1.77 3.50 3.73
N HIS A 113 -2.06 3.88 2.47
CA HIS A 113 -3.37 3.69 1.86
C HIS A 113 -3.76 2.21 1.79
N MET A 114 -2.84 1.31 1.39
CA MET A 114 -3.07 -0.14 1.45
C MET A 114 -3.45 -0.61 2.85
N GLN A 115 -2.67 -0.21 3.85
CA GLN A 115 -2.92 -0.60 5.25
C GLN A 115 -4.26 -0.07 5.75
N MET A 116 -4.61 1.17 5.41
CA MET A 116 -5.93 1.73 5.73
C MET A 116 -7.04 0.90 5.10
N MET A 117 -6.90 0.49 3.85
CA MET A 117 -7.91 -0.34 3.18
C MET A 117 -8.01 -1.74 3.77
N LEU A 118 -6.90 -2.34 4.14
CA LEU A 118 -6.87 -3.65 4.80
C LEU A 118 -7.55 -3.62 6.17
N TYR A 119 -7.31 -2.57 6.97
CA TYR A 119 -7.77 -2.53 8.36
C TYR A 119 -9.13 -1.84 8.56
N ARG A 120 -9.63 -1.08 7.58
CA ARG A 120 -10.92 -0.35 7.66
C ARG A 120 -12.12 -1.20 8.11
N PRO A 121 -12.30 -2.47 7.69
CA PRO A 121 -13.42 -3.29 8.16
C PRO A 121 -13.40 -3.52 9.68
N PHE A 122 -12.23 -3.47 10.31
CA PHE A 122 -12.08 -3.78 11.73
C PHE A 122 -12.48 -2.61 12.65
N LEU A 123 -12.75 -1.42 12.11
CA LEU A 123 -13.10 -0.24 12.91
C LEU A 123 -14.35 -0.43 13.77
N HIS A 124 -15.31 -1.22 13.30
CA HIS A 124 -16.54 -1.49 14.05
C HIS A 124 -16.28 -2.27 15.35
N PHE A 125 -15.19 -3.03 15.45
CA PHE A 125 -14.84 -3.78 16.67
C PHE A 125 -14.39 -2.89 17.83
N VAL A 126 -14.19 -1.59 17.58
CA VAL A 126 -13.80 -0.61 18.62
C VAL A 126 -15.01 -0.12 19.42
N SER A 127 -16.22 -0.13 18.84
CA SER A 127 -17.43 0.39 19.50
C SER A 127 -18.34 -0.69 20.10
N GLY A 128 -18.03 -1.98 19.91
CA GLY A 128 -18.93 -3.08 20.24
C GLY A 128 -18.60 -3.77 21.56
N ASN A 129 -19.48 -3.64 22.56
CA ASN A 129 -19.59 -4.59 23.66
C ASN A 129 -20.18 -5.90 23.12
N ALA A 130 -19.41 -6.99 22.95
CA ALA A 130 -20.02 -8.32 22.79
C ALA A 130 -19.10 -9.51 23.11
N PHE A 131 -19.65 -10.36 23.97
CA PHE A 131 -19.22 -11.62 24.56
C PHE A 131 -19.05 -12.82 23.59
N VAL A 132 -18.73 -12.61 22.31
CA VAL A 132 -18.59 -13.73 21.34
C VAL A 132 -17.13 -13.90 20.93
N ASP A 133 -16.52 -15.01 21.34
CA ASP A 133 -15.14 -15.44 21.03
C ASP A 133 -14.05 -14.39 21.35
N GLU A 134 -13.65 -14.34 22.62
CA GLU A 134 -12.69 -13.40 23.18
C GLU A 134 -11.36 -13.34 22.40
N SER A 135 -10.94 -14.44 21.77
CA SER A 135 -9.69 -14.53 21.01
C SER A 135 -9.74 -13.76 19.68
N LYS A 136 -10.82 -13.93 18.89
CA LYS A 136 -11.02 -13.23 17.61
C LYS A 136 -11.28 -11.75 17.80
N ASN A 137 -11.96 -11.38 18.88
CA ASN A 137 -12.17 -9.99 19.25
C ASN A 137 -10.86 -9.27 19.58
N LYS A 138 -9.91 -9.94 20.26
CA LYS A 138 -8.59 -9.37 20.55
C LYS A 138 -7.78 -9.09 19.27
N THR A 139 -7.75 -10.03 18.32
CA THR A 139 -7.06 -9.82 17.03
C THR A 139 -7.72 -8.71 16.22
N SER A 140 -9.06 -8.67 16.16
CA SER A 140 -9.81 -7.61 15.48
C SER A 140 -9.57 -6.23 16.09
N GLN A 141 -9.53 -6.12 17.43
CA GLN A 141 -9.18 -4.88 18.14
C GLN A 141 -7.73 -4.45 17.90
N ALA A 142 -6.79 -5.41 17.80
CA ALA A 142 -5.41 -5.11 17.43
C ALA A 142 -5.31 -4.54 16.01
N CYS A 143 -6.04 -5.11 15.04
CA CYS A 143 -6.13 -4.58 13.67
C CYS A 143 -6.74 -3.17 13.64
N ALA A 144 -7.78 -2.90 14.43
CA ALA A 144 -8.35 -1.57 14.54
C ALA A 144 -7.36 -0.56 15.16
N SER A 145 -6.62 -0.97 16.19
CA SER A 145 -5.55 -0.17 16.77
C SER A 145 -4.43 0.11 15.78
N ALA A 146 -4.09 -0.88 14.93
CA ALA A 146 -3.14 -0.70 13.83
C ALA A 146 -3.63 0.34 12.83
N TYR A 147 -4.92 0.34 12.46
CA TYR A 147 -5.51 1.38 11.60
C TYR A 147 -5.26 2.78 12.15
N PHE A 148 -5.55 3.03 13.43
CA PHE A 148 -5.33 4.36 14.02
C PHE A 148 -3.85 4.76 14.02
N LYS A 149 -2.94 3.82 14.28
CA LYS A 149 -1.49 4.06 14.19
C LYS A 149 -1.09 4.45 12.76
N VAL A 150 -1.64 3.79 11.75
CA VAL A 150 -1.39 4.13 10.34
C VAL A 150 -1.89 5.55 10.03
N CYS A 151 -3.09 5.93 10.49
CA CYS A 151 -3.60 7.30 10.35
C CYS A 151 -2.67 8.33 10.99
N GLN A 152 -2.19 8.07 12.21
CA GLN A 152 -1.24 8.94 12.89
C GLN A 152 0.07 9.09 12.11
N ASN A 153 0.60 7.98 11.58
CA ASN A 153 1.81 7.98 10.77
C ASN A 153 1.63 8.80 9.49
N VAL A 154 0.48 8.70 8.80
CA VAL A 154 0.19 9.53 7.62
C VAL A 154 0.16 11.00 7.97
N VAL A 155 -0.52 11.39 9.05
CA VAL A 155 -0.57 12.79 9.49
C VAL A 155 0.83 13.30 9.81
N GLN A 156 1.66 12.48 10.46
CA GLN A 156 3.03 12.85 10.79
C GLN A 156 3.88 13.01 9.52
N ASN A 157 3.80 12.06 8.58
CA ASN A 157 4.47 12.15 7.30
C ASN A 157 4.08 13.42 6.53
N VAL A 158 2.78 13.74 6.46
CA VAL A 158 2.29 14.97 5.80
C VAL A 158 2.84 16.22 6.48
N LYS A 159 2.87 16.27 7.81
CA LYS A 159 3.48 17.38 8.56
C LYS A 159 4.96 17.53 8.24
N ASP A 160 5.70 16.43 8.12
CA ASP A 160 7.13 16.45 7.85
C ASP A 160 7.44 16.83 6.39
N ILE A 161 6.60 16.42 5.44
CA ILE A 161 6.62 16.89 4.04
C ILE A 161 6.39 18.41 3.99
N GLN A 162 5.38 18.91 4.72
CA GLN A 162 5.05 20.34 4.78
C GLN A 162 6.19 21.17 5.37
N LYS A 163 6.81 20.73 6.48
CA LYS A 163 7.96 21.41 7.10
C LYS A 163 9.16 21.57 6.18
N ARG A 164 9.37 20.63 5.26
CA ARG A 164 10.49 20.68 4.29
C ARG A 164 10.22 21.59 3.10
N GLY A 165 9.02 22.18 3.00
CA GLY A 165 8.64 23.05 1.87
C GLY A 165 8.52 22.29 0.54
N ILE A 166 8.51 20.95 0.58
CA ILE A 166 8.39 20.11 -0.60
C ILE A 166 6.90 19.85 -0.80
N VAL A 167 6.22 20.79 -1.45
CA VAL A 167 4.84 20.57 -1.88
C VAL A 167 4.86 19.49 -2.96
N ILE A 168 4.28 18.32 -2.67
CA ILE A 168 4.03 17.27 -3.65
C ILE A 168 2.85 17.74 -4.53
N GLY A 169 3.07 18.79 -5.32
CA GLY A 169 1.99 19.53 -6.00
C GLY A 169 1.27 18.74 -7.10
N LEU A 170 1.80 17.59 -7.53
CA LEU A 170 1.36 16.92 -8.76
C LEU A 170 1.09 15.40 -8.66
N SER A 171 1.28 14.75 -7.49
CA SER A 171 1.05 13.29 -7.37
C SER A 171 -0.27 12.89 -6.70
N TRP A 172 -0.94 13.81 -5.99
CA TRP A 172 -2.25 13.58 -5.38
C TRP A 172 -3.37 13.26 -6.38
N PHE A 173 -3.25 13.71 -7.64
CA PHE A 173 -4.24 13.41 -8.68
C PHE A 173 -4.33 11.92 -9.05
N MET A 174 -3.31 11.09 -8.75
CA MET A 174 -3.38 9.65 -9.03
C MET A 174 -4.09 8.83 -7.94
N VAL A 175 -4.38 9.43 -6.78
CA VAL A 175 -5.07 8.75 -5.66
C VAL A 175 -6.59 8.95 -5.73
N CYS A 176 -7.05 10.01 -6.41
CA CYS A 176 -8.47 10.37 -6.53
C CYS A 176 -8.95 10.32 -7.99
N SER A 177 -8.69 9.23 -8.72
CA SER A 177 -9.50 8.95 -9.91
C SER A 177 -10.69 8.08 -9.50
N PRO A 178 -11.94 8.49 -9.79
CA PRO A 178 -13.15 7.72 -9.52
C PRO A 178 -13.23 6.43 -10.35
#